data_AF-A0A950M6N0-F1
#
_entry.id   AF-A0A950M6N0-F1
#
_cell.length_a   1.000
_cell.length_b   1.000
_cell.length_c   1.000
_cell.angle_alpha   90.00
_cell.angle_beta   90.00
_cell.angle_gamma   90.00
#
_symmetry.space_group_name_H-M   'P 1'
#
loop_
_entity.id
_entity.type
_entity.pdbx_description
1 polymer ?
#
loop_
_entity_poly.entity_id
_entity_poly.type
_entity_poly.pdbx_seq_one_letter_code
_entity_poly.pdbx_strand_id
1 'polypeptide(L)'
;MIRPAGAVAAAGLLTRVALTVPCALAQGLRDVPSSDVARDRDPCLTAIARTALPIIASLARWRALHGICPRLQDRAEFAKLLPTGAHIMATFQGGFILSQGEPAPWIYQAPAQDPTQCSLSKKLGWDPDLVYKLDGASAHWFFSPGDGEDDRRVVLDP
;
A
#
# COMPACT_ATOMS: atom_id res chain seq x y z
N MET A 1 60.00 -25.51 33.40
CA MET A 1 59.41 -26.79 32.93
C MET A 1 57.95 -26.82 33.36
N ILE A 2 57.07 -27.33 32.48
CA ILE A 2 55.63 -27.66 32.65
C ILE A 2 54.62 -26.54 32.26
N ARG A 3 53.83 -26.84 31.22
CA ARG A 3 52.63 -26.15 30.65
C ARG A 3 51.37 -26.44 31.52
N PRO A 4 50.27 -25.66 31.46
CA PRO A 4 49.20 -25.86 30.46
C PRO A 4 48.60 -24.54 29.90
N ALA A 5 48.32 -24.40 28.60
CA ALA A 5 47.09 -24.81 27.92
C ALA A 5 45.81 -24.19 28.55
N GLY A 6 45.36 -23.06 27.98
CA GLY A 6 44.13 -22.36 28.35
C GLY A 6 43.18 -22.23 27.17
N ALA A 7 42.13 -23.05 27.22
CA ALA A 7 40.89 -23.15 26.45
C ALA A 7 40.56 -22.12 25.35
N VAL A 8 40.21 -22.69 24.19
CA VAL A 8 39.37 -22.13 23.13
C VAL A 8 37.96 -21.89 23.68
N ALA A 9 37.45 -20.67 23.57
CA ALA A 9 36.02 -20.38 23.72
C ALA A 9 35.49 -19.88 22.38
N ALA A 10 35.00 -20.82 21.56
CA ALA A 10 34.19 -20.50 20.39
C ALA A 10 32.78 -20.13 20.88
N ALA A 11 32.50 -18.82 20.99
CA ALA A 11 31.15 -18.33 21.22
C ALA A 11 30.33 -18.58 19.95
N GLY A 12 29.52 -19.64 19.97
CA GLY A 12 28.53 -19.92 18.94
C GLY A 12 27.50 -18.80 18.89
N LEU A 13 27.58 -17.98 17.84
CA LEU A 13 26.52 -17.05 17.48
C LEU A 13 25.32 -17.89 17.02
N LEU A 14 24.34 -18.10 17.91
CA LEU A 14 23.01 -18.55 17.53
C LEU A 14 22.33 -17.39 16.79
N THR A 15 22.60 -17.27 15.50
CA THR A 15 21.82 -16.43 14.61
C THR A 15 20.39 -16.95 14.61
N ARG A 16 19.54 -16.34 15.42
CA ARG A 16 18.09 -16.51 15.34
C ARG A 16 17.67 -15.99 13.96
N VAL A 17 17.57 -16.90 13.00
CA VAL A 17 16.85 -16.65 11.76
C VAL A 17 15.38 -16.53 12.16
N ALA A 18 14.95 -15.30 12.45
CA ALA A 18 13.53 -14.99 12.47
C ALA A 18 13.03 -15.27 11.06
N LEU A 19 12.34 -16.40 10.87
CA LEU A 19 11.53 -16.62 9.68
C LEU A 19 10.44 -15.54 9.68
N THR A 20 10.72 -14.41 9.05
CA THR A 20 9.69 -13.53 8.54
C THR A 20 8.94 -14.34 7.49
N VAL A 21 7.81 -14.93 7.88
CA VAL A 21 6.87 -15.53 6.93
C VAL A 21 6.49 -14.39 5.97
N PRO A 22 6.92 -14.43 4.70
CA PRO A 22 6.48 -13.41 3.76
C PRO A 22 4.98 -13.61 3.59
N CYS A 23 4.18 -12.58 3.92
CA CYS A 23 2.72 -12.58 3.74
C CYS A 23 2.32 -12.92 2.27
N ALA A 24 3.28 -12.87 1.33
CA ALA A 24 3.18 -13.32 -0.05
C ALA A 24 2.78 -14.80 -0.26
N LEU A 25 2.98 -15.70 0.70
CA LEU A 25 2.52 -17.10 0.58
C LEU A 25 1.06 -17.31 1.03
N ALA A 26 0.39 -16.27 1.56
CA ALA A 26 -1.04 -16.30 1.85
C ALA A 26 -1.89 -15.84 0.66
N GLN A 27 -1.42 -15.96 -0.58
CA GLN A 27 -2.24 -15.72 -1.79
C GLN A 27 -3.33 -16.80 -2.02
N GLY A 28 -3.64 -17.61 -1.01
CA GLY A 28 -4.80 -18.50 -0.93
C GLY A 28 -5.92 -17.99 -0.02
N LEU A 29 -6.00 -16.67 0.23
CA LEU A 29 -7.08 -16.06 1.02
C LEU A 29 -8.40 -16.07 0.22
N ARG A 30 -9.05 -17.23 0.16
CA ARG A 30 -10.46 -17.33 -0.23
C ARG A 30 -11.43 -16.87 0.85
N ASP A 31 -10.98 -16.76 2.11
CA ASP A 31 -11.85 -16.46 3.24
C ASP A 31 -11.12 -15.54 4.23
N VAL A 32 -11.01 -14.24 3.91
CA VAL A 32 -10.81 -13.22 4.95
C VAL A 32 -12.21 -12.86 5.46
N PRO A 33 -12.63 -13.28 6.67
CA PRO A 33 -13.92 -12.85 7.21
C PRO A 33 -13.92 -11.33 7.37
N SER A 34 -14.96 -10.67 6.87
CA SER A 34 -15.08 -9.20 6.88
C SER A 34 -15.01 -8.59 8.29
N SER A 35 -15.47 -9.34 9.29
CA SER A 35 -15.68 -8.85 10.66
C SER A 35 -14.44 -8.83 11.56
N ASP A 36 -13.32 -9.50 11.23
CA ASP A 36 -12.20 -9.72 12.17
C ASP A 36 -10.81 -9.14 11.78
N VAL A 37 -10.64 -8.56 10.58
CA VAL A 37 -9.33 -8.67 9.90
C VAL A 37 -8.53 -7.37 9.70
N ALA A 38 -9.06 -6.20 10.05
CA ALA A 38 -8.31 -4.95 9.94
C ALA A 38 -8.09 -4.28 11.29
N ARG A 39 -6.83 -4.23 11.73
CA ARG A 39 -6.40 -3.59 12.99
C ARG A 39 -5.39 -2.50 12.70
N ASP A 40 -5.32 -1.52 13.59
CA ASP A 40 -4.22 -0.56 13.58
C ASP A 40 -2.88 -1.28 13.66
N ARG A 41 -1.94 -0.82 12.84
CA ARG A 41 -0.59 -1.39 12.67
C ARG A 41 -0.59 -2.86 12.26
N ASP A 42 -1.63 -3.32 11.57
CA ASP A 42 -1.63 -4.66 10.99
C ASP A 42 -0.42 -4.82 10.05
N PRO A 43 0.48 -5.82 10.27
CA PRO A 43 1.69 -5.96 9.49
C PRO A 43 1.45 -6.24 8.00
N CYS A 44 0.40 -6.99 7.65
CA CYS A 44 0.10 -7.31 6.25
C CYS A 44 -0.51 -6.11 5.54
N LEU A 45 -1.46 -5.39 6.15
CA LEU A 45 -1.99 -4.13 5.59
C LEU A 45 -0.89 -3.07 5.48
N THR A 46 0.01 -2.99 6.45
CA THR A 46 1.17 -2.08 6.41
C THR A 46 2.10 -2.42 5.24
N ALA A 47 2.40 -3.71 5.04
CA ALA A 47 3.22 -4.15 3.91
C ALA A 47 2.56 -3.85 2.55
N ILE A 48 1.23 -3.94 2.47
CA ILE A 48 0.48 -3.57 1.27
C ILE A 48 0.49 -2.04 1.08
N ALA A 49 0.20 -1.26 2.13
CA ALA A 49 0.25 0.19 2.10
C ALA A 49 1.61 0.74 1.63
N ARG A 50 2.71 0.07 1.98
CA ARG A 50 4.06 0.40 1.48
C ARG A 50 4.16 0.41 -0.04
N THR A 51 3.45 -0.47 -0.74
CA THR A 51 3.53 -0.53 -2.21
C THR A 51 2.89 0.69 -2.87
N ALA A 52 2.02 1.42 -2.16
CA ALA A 52 1.48 2.69 -2.64
C ALA A 52 2.42 3.89 -2.43
N LEU A 53 3.47 3.80 -1.61
CA LEU A 53 4.31 4.96 -1.25
C LEU A 53 4.89 5.69 -2.47
N PRO A 54 5.42 5.01 -3.52
CA PRO A 54 5.91 5.72 -4.71
C PRO A 54 4.81 6.48 -5.46
N ILE A 55 3.59 5.94 -5.47
CA ILE A 55 2.42 6.59 -6.09
C ILE A 55 1.98 7.79 -5.25
N ILE A 56 1.88 7.62 -3.92
CA ILE A 56 1.53 8.68 -2.98
C ILE A 56 2.53 9.85 -3.09
N ALA A 57 3.83 9.56 -3.20
CA ALA A 57 4.85 10.58 -3.41
C ALA A 57 4.64 11.33 -4.74
N SER A 58 4.21 10.64 -5.79
CA SER A 58 3.90 11.26 -7.09
C SER A 58 2.67 12.15 -7.02
N LEU A 59 1.61 11.71 -6.32
CA LEU A 59 0.42 12.52 -6.03
C LEU A 59 0.77 13.76 -5.21
N ALA A 60 1.61 13.62 -4.19
CA ALA A 60 2.06 14.74 -3.37
C ALA A 60 2.82 15.79 -4.21
N ARG A 61 3.73 15.35 -5.08
CA ARG A 61 4.43 16.24 -6.03
C ARG A 61 3.47 16.94 -6.97
N TRP A 62 2.52 16.22 -7.56
CA TRP A 62 1.50 16.81 -8.42
C TRP A 62 0.71 17.89 -7.68
N ARG A 63 0.23 17.60 -6.47
CA ARG A 63 -0.55 18.55 -5.68
C ARG A 63 0.25 19.77 -5.23
N ALA A 64 1.55 19.61 -4.96
CA ALA A 64 2.42 20.75 -4.68
C ALA A 64 2.53 21.71 -5.88
N LEU A 65 2.44 21.20 -7.10
CA LEU A 65 2.51 21.99 -8.33
C LEU A 65 1.16 22.60 -8.73
N HIS A 66 0.07 21.85 -8.59
CA HIS A 66 -1.23 22.21 -9.16
C HIS A 66 -2.32 22.54 -8.13
N GLY A 67 -2.11 22.23 -6.84
CA GLY A 67 -3.11 22.40 -5.77
C GLY A 67 -4.28 21.40 -5.79
N ILE A 68 -4.44 20.64 -6.88
CA ILE A 68 -5.54 19.69 -7.11
C ILE A 68 -5.02 18.29 -7.41
N CYS A 69 -5.86 17.27 -7.23
CA CYS A 69 -5.57 15.89 -7.61
C CYS A 69 -5.58 15.73 -9.16
N PRO A 70 -4.70 14.89 -9.74
CA PRO A 70 -4.64 14.69 -11.20
C PRO A 70 -5.93 14.05 -11.71
N ARG A 71 -6.42 14.52 -12.86
CA ARG A 71 -7.60 13.95 -13.53
C ARG A 71 -7.19 13.17 -14.78
N LEU A 72 -8.15 12.45 -15.37
CA LEU A 72 -7.88 11.62 -16.55
C LEU A 72 -7.34 12.42 -17.74
N GLN A 73 -7.73 13.69 -17.90
CA GLN A 73 -7.19 14.58 -18.93
C GLN A 73 -5.72 14.93 -18.68
N ASP A 74 -5.26 14.91 -17.43
CA ASP A 74 -3.91 15.26 -17.03
C ASP A 74 -2.94 14.07 -17.09
N ARG A 75 -3.43 12.89 -17.48
CA ARG A 75 -2.70 11.61 -17.39
C ARG A 75 -1.32 11.64 -18.02
N ALA A 76 -1.15 12.34 -19.16
CA ALA A 76 0.12 12.37 -19.88
C ALA A 76 1.17 13.19 -19.14
N GLU A 77 0.74 14.23 -18.43
CA GLU A 77 1.61 15.03 -17.59
C GLU A 77 1.89 14.34 -16.26
N PHE A 78 0.86 13.80 -15.61
CA PHE A 78 1.01 13.06 -14.36
C PHE A 78 1.91 11.82 -14.53
N ALA A 79 1.83 11.13 -15.67
CA ALA A 79 2.70 10.00 -15.99
C ALA A 79 4.20 10.34 -15.92
N LYS A 80 4.58 11.61 -16.12
CA LYS A 80 5.98 12.05 -16.01
C LYS A 80 6.49 12.07 -14.57
N LEU A 81 5.59 12.14 -13.59
CA LEU A 81 5.92 12.15 -12.16
C LEU A 81 5.93 10.76 -11.53
N LEU A 82 5.39 9.77 -12.25
CA LEU A 82 5.31 8.39 -11.78
C LEU A 82 6.69 7.73 -11.74
N PRO A 83 6.88 6.77 -10.83
CA PRO A 83 8.11 5.97 -10.79
C PRO A 83 8.31 5.19 -12.11
N THR A 84 9.57 4.97 -12.48
CA THR A 84 9.93 4.20 -13.68
C THR A 84 9.27 2.82 -13.66
N GLY A 85 8.66 2.44 -14.79
CA GLY A 85 7.93 1.17 -14.92
C GLY A 85 6.49 1.19 -14.38
N ALA A 86 6.02 2.31 -13.84
CA ALA A 86 4.59 2.48 -13.57
C ALA A 86 3.84 2.85 -14.86
N HIS A 87 2.64 2.28 -15.00
CA HIS A 87 1.77 2.52 -16.14
C HIS A 87 0.41 3.01 -15.67
N ILE A 88 -0.12 4.01 -16.39
CA ILE A 88 -1.49 4.49 -16.22
C ILE A 88 -2.36 3.79 -17.28
N MET A 89 -3.40 3.10 -16.84
CA MET A 89 -4.46 2.62 -17.73
C MET A 89 -5.76 3.31 -17.34
N ALA A 90 -6.44 3.94 -18.30
CA ALA A 90 -7.74 4.56 -18.02
C ALA A 90 -8.76 3.49 -17.60
N THR A 91 -9.63 3.82 -16.63
CA THR A 91 -10.82 3.01 -16.34
C THR A 91 -12.03 3.60 -17.05
N PHE A 92 -13.04 2.77 -17.31
CA PHE A 92 -14.31 3.20 -17.90
C PHE A 92 -15.14 4.13 -16.98
N GLN A 93 -14.78 4.27 -15.70
CA GLN A 93 -15.50 5.05 -14.70
C GLN A 93 -14.84 6.40 -14.37
N GLY A 94 -13.92 6.89 -15.20
CA GLY A 94 -13.27 8.19 -15.01
C GLY A 94 -12.09 8.22 -14.02
N GLY A 95 -11.80 7.09 -13.37
CA GLY A 95 -10.53 6.85 -12.66
C GLY A 95 -9.45 6.28 -13.58
N PHE A 96 -8.30 5.94 -13.02
CA PHE A 96 -7.27 5.20 -13.74
C PHE A 96 -6.58 4.16 -12.85
N ILE A 97 -6.18 3.07 -13.47
CA ILE A 97 -5.39 2.01 -12.86
C ILE A 97 -3.92 2.44 -12.89
N LEU A 98 -3.26 2.30 -11.74
CA LEU A 98 -1.83 2.46 -11.57
C LEU A 98 -1.23 1.08 -11.30
N SER A 99 -0.56 0.53 -12.32
CA SER A 99 0.12 -0.76 -12.21
C SER A 99 1.64 -0.55 -12.24
N GLN A 100 2.34 -1.30 -11.39
CA GLN A 100 3.80 -1.44 -11.39
C GLN A 100 4.23 -2.89 -11.65
N GLY A 101 3.45 -3.64 -12.43
CA GLY A 101 3.73 -5.07 -12.70
C GLY A 101 3.28 -6.01 -11.58
N GLU A 102 2.49 -5.53 -10.62
CA GLU A 102 1.87 -6.34 -9.57
C GLU A 102 0.58 -7.03 -10.08
N PRO A 103 0.23 -8.21 -9.55
CA PRO A 103 -0.96 -8.96 -9.97
C PRO A 103 -2.28 -8.23 -9.68
N ALA A 104 -2.31 -7.38 -8.64
CA ALA A 104 -3.45 -6.52 -8.33
C ALA A 104 -2.98 -5.05 -8.34
N PRO A 105 -3.41 -4.23 -9.32
CA PRO A 105 -2.95 -2.85 -9.40
C PRO A 105 -3.64 -1.96 -8.37
N TRP A 106 -3.08 -0.77 -8.13
CA TRP A 106 -3.76 0.29 -7.39
C TRP A 106 -4.77 0.98 -8.32
N ILE A 107 -5.96 1.26 -7.83
CA ILE A 107 -7.02 1.96 -8.56
C ILE A 107 -7.09 3.37 -8.00
N TYR A 108 -6.88 4.36 -8.88
CA TYR A 108 -7.00 5.75 -8.53
C TYR A 108 -8.37 6.31 -8.93
N GLN A 109 -8.96 7.09 -8.04
CA GLN A 109 -10.20 7.83 -8.30
C GLN A 109 -10.07 9.27 -7.81
N ALA A 110 -10.60 10.21 -8.60
CA ALA A 110 -10.76 11.61 -8.19
C ALA A 110 -12.21 12.02 -8.49
N PRO A 111 -13.02 12.36 -7.46
CA PRO A 111 -14.38 12.82 -7.67
C PRO A 111 -14.40 14.10 -8.52
N ALA A 112 -15.44 14.25 -9.34
CA ALA A 112 -15.62 15.46 -10.16
C ALA A 112 -15.96 16.67 -9.30
N GLN A 113 -16.64 16.43 -8.17
CA GLN A 113 -17.24 17.42 -7.28
C GLN A 113 -16.20 18.19 -6.47
N ASP A 114 -15.15 17.51 -5.99
CA ASP A 114 -14.06 18.14 -5.24
C ASP A 114 -12.70 17.79 -5.90
N PRO A 115 -12.04 18.75 -6.58
CA PRO A 115 -10.76 18.51 -7.24
C PRO A 115 -9.60 18.31 -6.27
N THR A 116 -9.78 18.57 -4.97
CA THR A 116 -8.74 18.39 -3.94
C THR A 116 -8.78 17.02 -3.28
N GLN A 117 -9.87 16.28 -3.48
CA GLN A 117 -10.06 14.93 -2.99
C GLN A 117 -9.65 13.89 -4.04
N CYS A 118 -9.01 12.83 -3.59
CA CYS A 118 -8.75 11.64 -4.40
C CYS A 118 -8.46 10.42 -3.53
N SER A 119 -8.58 9.22 -4.11
CA SER A 119 -8.30 7.97 -3.42
C SER A 119 -7.44 7.03 -4.26
N LEU A 120 -6.72 6.15 -3.55
CA LEU A 120 -6.09 4.96 -4.09
C LEU A 120 -6.68 3.75 -3.38
N SER A 121 -7.24 2.79 -4.10
CA SER A 121 -7.71 1.53 -3.54
C SER A 121 -6.94 0.35 -4.11
N LYS A 122 -6.82 -0.71 -3.31
CA LYS A 122 -6.26 -2.00 -3.74
C LYS A 122 -7.11 -3.13 -3.18
N LYS A 123 -7.56 -4.01 -4.07
CA LYS A 123 -8.25 -5.25 -3.72
C LYS A 123 -7.34 -6.16 -2.90
N LEU A 124 -7.85 -6.61 -1.76
CA LEU A 124 -7.19 -7.54 -0.84
C LEU A 124 -7.70 -8.98 -1.02
N GLY A 125 -8.78 -9.16 -1.77
CA GLY A 125 -9.44 -10.42 -2.04
C GLY A 125 -10.59 -10.22 -3.01
N TRP A 126 -11.67 -10.98 -2.85
CA TRP A 126 -12.87 -10.81 -3.66
C TRP A 126 -13.57 -9.48 -3.36
N ASP A 127 -13.83 -9.22 -2.08
CA ASP A 127 -14.57 -8.05 -1.63
C ASP A 127 -13.69 -6.94 -1.02
N PRO A 128 -12.82 -7.20 -0.03
CA PRO A 128 -12.22 -6.13 0.74
C PRO A 128 -11.19 -5.31 -0.03
N ASP A 129 -11.14 -4.02 0.27
CA ASP A 129 -10.19 -3.05 -0.27
C ASP A 129 -9.41 -2.35 0.86
N LEU A 130 -8.13 -2.10 0.62
CA LEU A 130 -7.37 -1.08 1.35
C LEU A 130 -7.44 0.22 0.57
N VAL A 131 -7.93 1.29 1.21
CA VAL A 131 -8.17 2.58 0.56
C VAL A 131 -7.37 3.67 1.26
N TYR A 132 -6.52 4.36 0.52
CA TYR A 132 -5.94 5.64 0.91
C TYR A 132 -6.83 6.77 0.41
N LYS A 133 -7.33 7.63 1.30
CA LYS A 133 -8.13 8.81 0.94
C LYS A 133 -7.36 10.08 1.27
N LEU A 134 -7.22 10.96 0.28
CA LEU A 134 -6.73 12.32 0.42
C LEU A 134 -7.94 13.26 0.49
N ASP A 135 -7.99 14.08 1.53
CA ASP A 135 -9.02 15.11 1.72
C ASP A 135 -8.35 16.44 2.10
N GLY A 136 -8.27 17.36 1.12
CA GLY A 136 -7.54 18.60 1.29
C GLY A 136 -6.10 18.34 1.73
N ALA A 137 -5.68 18.87 2.88
CA ALA A 137 -4.33 18.68 3.39
C ALA A 137 -4.11 17.36 4.16
N SER A 138 -5.17 16.59 4.39
CA SER A 138 -5.12 15.38 5.22
C SER A 138 -5.18 14.10 4.38
N ALA A 139 -4.62 13.02 4.91
CA ALA A 139 -4.74 11.71 4.29
C ALA A 139 -4.86 10.58 5.31
N HIS A 140 -5.69 9.60 5.00
CA HIS A 140 -6.02 8.50 5.91
C HIS A 140 -6.15 7.17 5.17
N TRP A 141 -5.79 6.09 5.86
CA TRP A 141 -6.05 4.73 5.42
C TRP A 141 -7.39 4.24 5.95
N PHE A 142 -8.11 3.52 5.10
CA PHE A 142 -9.38 2.89 5.40
C PHE A 142 -9.35 1.45 4.93
N PHE A 143 -9.91 0.56 5.74
CA PHE A 143 -10.28 -0.78 5.33
C PHE A 143 -11.76 -0.78 4.95
N SER A 144 -12.05 -1.13 3.70
CA SER A 144 -13.41 -1.32 3.20
C SER A 144 -13.68 -2.82 3.14
N PRO A 145 -14.60 -3.38 3.96
CA PRO A 145 -14.85 -4.82 3.98
C PRO A 145 -15.55 -5.33 2.71
N GLY A 146 -16.32 -4.49 2.04
CA GLY A 146 -17.02 -4.83 0.79
C GLY A 146 -18.29 -5.67 0.96
N ASP A 147 -18.70 -5.94 2.21
CA ASP A 147 -19.88 -6.73 2.59
C ASP A 147 -21.12 -5.87 2.94
N GLY A 148 -21.01 -4.55 2.73
CA GLY A 148 -22.05 -3.58 3.08
C GLY A 148 -21.87 -2.94 4.45
N GLU A 149 -20.88 -3.37 5.25
CA GLU A 149 -20.46 -2.62 6.44
C GLU A 149 -19.72 -1.32 6.08
N ASP A 150 -19.66 -0.40 7.04
CA ASP A 150 -18.99 0.89 6.87
C ASP A 150 -17.47 0.75 6.74
N ASP A 151 -16.88 1.62 5.91
CA ASP A 151 -15.43 1.79 5.83
C ASP A 151 -14.86 2.14 7.21
N ARG A 152 -13.83 1.40 7.66
CA ARG A 152 -13.16 1.66 8.93
C ARG A 152 -11.83 2.35 8.71
N ARG A 153 -11.60 3.49 9.36
CA ARG A 153 -10.28 4.12 9.37
C ARG A 153 -9.30 3.21 10.12
N VAL A 154 -8.12 3.02 9.55
CA VAL A 154 -7.01 2.27 10.17
C VAL A 154 -5.75 3.13 10.23
N VAL A 155 -4.96 2.99 11.29
CA VAL A 155 -3.66 3.62 11.46
C VAL A 155 -2.59 2.62 11.01
N LEU A 156 -1.88 2.93 9.93
CA LEU A 156 -0.79 2.08 9.40
C LEU A 156 0.53 2.85 9.44
N ASP A 157 1.63 2.12 9.58
CA ASP A 157 3.01 2.66 9.61
C ASP A 157 3.80 2.18 8.36
N PRO A 158 3.40 2.60 7.14
CA PRO A 158 4.01 2.16 5.88
C PRO A 158 5.45 2.68 5.75
#